data_AF-A0A6I6A2T0-F1
#
_entry.id   AF-A0A6I6A2T0-F1
#
_cell.length_a   1.000
_cell.length_b   1.000
_cell.length_c   1.000
_cell.angle_alpha   90.00
_cell.angle_beta   90.00
_cell.angle_gamma   90.00
#
_symmetry.space_group_name_H-M   'P 1'
#
loop_
_entity.id
_entity.type
_entity.pdbx_description
1 polymer ?
#
loop_
_entity_poly.entity_id
_entity_poly.type
_entity_poly.pdbx_seq_one_letter_code
_entity_poly.pdbx_strand_id
1 'polypeptide(L)' 'MAILRFIAWVVAQAVRLGKKVADAVVAWVRNNRDTVQKWLERGVTWGTILQWILESLGLA' A
#
# COMPACT_ATOMS: atom_id res chain seq x y z
N MET A 1 -3.24 9.98 10.16
CA MET A 1 -4.51 9.69 9.45
C MET A 1 -4.32 9.28 7.98
N ALA A 2 -3.29 9.75 7.26
CA ALA A 2 -3.09 9.42 5.84
C ALA A 2 -2.88 7.92 5.54
N ILE A 3 -2.14 7.20 6.40
CA ILE A 3 -1.93 5.75 6.25
C ILE A 3 -3.23 4.95 6.32
N LEU A 4 -4.14 5.29 7.23
CA LEU A 4 -5.42 4.58 7.36
C LEU A 4 -6.28 4.74 6.10
N ARG A 5 -6.25 5.94 5.50
CA ARG A 5 -6.92 6.22 4.22
C ARG A 5 -6.29 5.43 3.08
N PHE A 6 -4.95 5.32 3.05
CA PHE A 6 -4.24 4.49 2.10
C PHE A 6 -4.60 3.00 2.24
N ILE A 7 -4.59 2.47 3.47
CA ILE A 7 -4.99 1.07 3.74
C ILE A 7 -6.43 0.82 3.31
N ALA A 8 -7.37 1.72 3.65
CA ALA A 8 -8.77 1.59 3.23
C ALA A 8 -8.91 1.60 1.70
N TRP A 9 -8.13 2.44 1.01
CA TRP A 9 -8.08 2.47 -0.45
C TRP A 9 -7.52 1.17 -1.04
N VAL A 10 -6.44 0.60 -0.47
CA VAL A 10 -5.89 -0.70 -0.89
C VAL A 10 -6.92 -1.82 -0.71
N VAL A 11 -7.63 -1.83 0.42
CA VAL A 11 -8.70 -2.81 0.69
C VAL A 11 -9.86 -2.63 -0.30
N ALA A 12 -10.21 -1.40 -0.69
CA ALA A 12 -11.20 -1.16 -1.74
C ALA A 12 -10.71 -1.66 -3.12
N GLN A 13 -9.40 -1.60 -3.39
CA GLN A 13 -8.80 -2.19 -4.59
C GLN A 13 -8.68 -3.73 -4.52
N ALA A 14 -9.00 -4.38 -3.39
CA ALA A 14 -8.88 -5.83 -3.24
C ALA A 14 -9.76 -6.61 -4.23
N VAL A 15 -10.88 -6.04 -4.69
CA VAL A 15 -11.72 -6.63 -5.75
C VAL A 15 -10.96 -6.72 -7.08
N ARG A 16 -10.10 -5.73 -7.37
CA ARG A 16 -9.32 -5.65 -8.62
C ARG A 16 -7.97 -6.38 -8.52
N LEU A 17 -7.29 -6.27 -7.38
CA LEU A 17 -5.95 -6.84 -7.14
C LEU A 17 -5.99 -8.30 -6.68
N GLY A 18 -7.15 -8.74 -6.18
CA GLY A 18 -7.30 -10.01 -5.49
C GLY A 18 -7.03 -9.87 -3.98
N LYS A 19 -7.88 -10.53 -3.17
CA LYS A 19 -7.84 -10.45 -1.70
C LYS A 19 -6.45 -10.77 -1.13
N LYS A 20 -5.78 -11.81 -1.64
CA LYS A 20 -4.43 -12.22 -1.19
C LYS A 20 -3.39 -11.13 -1.38
N VAL A 21 -3.43 -10.41 -2.52
CA VAL A 21 -2.50 -9.32 -2.82
C VAL A 21 -2.77 -8.14 -1.89
N ALA A 22 -4.04 -7.77 -1.71
CA ALA A 22 -4.42 -6.70 -0.81
C ALA A 22 -4.00 -6.99 0.64
N ASP A 23 -4.22 -8.21 1.13
CA ASP A 23 -3.79 -8.63 2.48
C ASP A 23 -2.25 -8.56 2.62
N ALA A 24 -1.50 -8.99 1.61
CA ALA A 24 -0.03 -8.91 1.59
C ALA A 24 0.48 -7.46 1.61
N VAL A 25 -0.13 -6.57 0.81
CA VAL A 25 0.18 -5.14 0.80
C VAL A 25 -0.12 -4.52 2.17
N VAL A 26 -1.29 -4.81 2.77
CA VAL A 26 -1.64 -4.29 4.10
C VAL A 26 -0.66 -4.78 5.18
N ALA A 27 -0.26 -6.06 5.13
CA ALA A 27 0.75 -6.60 6.04
C ALA A 27 2.10 -5.89 5.87
N TRP A 28 2.56 -5.70 4.63
CA TRP A 28 3.79 -4.99 4.32
C TRP A 28 3.76 -3.53 4.82
N VAL A 29 2.64 -2.82 4.61
CA VAL A 29 2.44 -1.43 5.08
C VAL A 29 2.49 -1.35 6.60
N ARG A 30 1.96 -2.34 7.32
CA ARG A 30 2.02 -2.39 8.78
C ARG A 30 3.47 -2.56 9.28
N ASN A 31 4.25 -3.40 8.62
CA ASN A 31 5.65 -3.63 8.96
C ASN A 31 6.57 -2.46 8.58
N ASN A 32 6.22 -1.70 7.52
CA ASN A 32 7.02 -0.60 6.98
C ASN A 32 6.33 0.76 7.14
N ARG A 33 5.58 0.92 8.24
CA ARG A 33 4.70 2.05 8.46
C ARG A 33 5.41 3.40 8.31
N ASP A 34 6.61 3.54 8.89
CA ASP A 34 7.38 4.78 8.84
C ASP A 34 7.82 5.14 7.41
N THR A 35 8.16 4.15 6.60
CA THR A 35 8.53 4.34 5.19
C THR A 35 7.34 4.85 4.38
N VAL A 36 6.17 4.22 4.54
CA VAL A 36 4.93 4.64 3.87
C VAL A 36 4.51 6.03 4.33
N GLN A 37 4.67 6.34 5.62
CA GLN A 37 4.38 7.67 6.15
C GLN A 37 5.26 8.73 5.49
N LYS A 38 6.57 8.48 5.38
CA LYS A 38 7.51 9.40 4.70
C LYS A 38 7.13 9.63 3.24
N TRP A 39 6.70 8.60 2.52
CA TRP A 39 6.24 8.77 1.13
C TRP A 39 4.98 9.62 1.04
N LEU A 40 4.03 9.42 1.94
CA LEU A 40 2.80 10.22 2.00
C LEU A 40 3.10 11.69 2.37
N GLU A 41 4.01 11.93 3.31
CA GLU A 41 4.47 13.28 3.68
C GLU A 41 5.22 13.98 2.54
N ARG A 42 5.92 13.22 1.68
CA ARG A 42 6.54 13.70 0.44
C ARG A 42 5.55 13.94 -0.71
N GLY A 43 4.26 13.65 -0.50
CA GLY A 43 3.23 13.83 -1.53
C GLY A 43 3.27 12.77 -2.64
N VAL A 44 3.89 11.62 -2.41
CA VAL A 44 3.88 10.50 -3.38
C VAL A 44 2.44 9.99 -3.53
N THR A 45 2.02 9.76 -4.78
CA THR A 45 0.66 9.29 -5.07
C THR A 45 0.45 7.86 -4.56
N TRP A 46 -0.80 7.54 -4.21
CA TRP A 46 -1.15 6.20 -3.70
C TRP A 46 -0.89 5.10 -4.73
N GLY A 47 -1.07 5.39 -6.02
CA GLY A 47 -0.76 4.44 -7.10
C GLY A 47 0.73 4.10 -7.16
N THR A 48 1.59 5.13 -7.07
CA THR A 48 3.04 4.94 -7.03
C THR A 48 3.49 4.15 -5.79
N ILE A 49 2.93 4.48 -4.61
CA ILE A 49 3.23 3.73 -3.38
C ILE A 49 2.81 2.27 -3.52
N LEU A 50 1.61 2.01 -4.03
CA LEU A 50 1.13 0.65 -4.25
C LEU A 50 2.04 -0.11 -5.21
N GLN A 51 2.46 0.50 -6.31
CA GLN A 51 3.37 -0.13 -7.27
C GLN A 51 4.70 -0.52 -6.62
N TRP A 52 5.35 0.38 -5.87
CA TRP A 52 6.60 0.06 -5.18
C TRP A 52 6.45 -1.07 -4.16
N ILE A 53 5.30 -1.16 -3.49
CA ILE A 53 5.02 -2.26 -2.55
C ILE A 53 4.85 -3.58 -3.31
N LEU A 54 4.12 -3.56 -4.43
CA LEU A 54 3.94 -4.75 -5.26
C LEU A 54 5.29 -5.24 -5.82
N GLU A 55 6.15 -4.34 -6.29
CA GLU A 55 7.52 -4.65 -6.73
C GLU A 55 8.35 -5.24 -5.58
N SER A 56 8.26 -4.66 -4.37
CA SER A 56 8.95 -5.17 -3.18
C SER A 56 8.46 -6.56 -2.73
N LEU A 57 7.22 -6.91 -3.06
CA LEU A 57 6.63 -8.22 -2.79
C LEU A 57 6.82 -9.23 -3.93
N GLY A 58 7.39 -8.82 -5.07
CA GLY A 58 7.50 -9.66 -6.27
C GLY A 58 6.15 -9.98 -6.93
N LEU A 59 5.17 -9.08 -6.80
CA LEU A 59 3.80 -9.22 -7.30
C LEU A 59 3.49 -8.28 -8.48
N ALA A 60 4.45 -7.47 -8.91
CA ALA A 60 4.41 -6.59 -10.07
C ALA A 60 5.45 -7.00 -11.11
#